data_AF-A0AAP0GDP1-F1
#
_entry.id   AF-A0AAP0GDP1-F1
#
_cell.length_a   1.000
_cell.length_b   1.000
_cell.length_c   1.000
_cell.angle_alpha   90.00
_cell.angle_beta   90.00
_cell.angle_gamma   90.00
#
_symmetry.space_group_name_H-M   'P 1'
#
loop_
_entity.id
_entity.type
_entity.pdbx_description
1 polymer ?
#
loop_
_entity_poly.entity_id
_entity_poly.type
_entity_poly.pdbx_seq_one_letter_code
_entity_poly.pdbx_strand_id
1 'polypeptide(L)'
;MALLSPPSPQRPLLFGGGVSVCRRLTRWWCSAVAVDAASPPADAVSGIRWGSSTLQGARSEMEDEVVLRSDGISGFTFAAVFDGHAGISSVQFLRDELYKECVNSLQGGILLSSKNFNAVNDALTKAFENVDGRFLTW
;
A
#
# COMPACT_ATOMS: atom_id res chain seq x y z
N MET A 1 -48.01 2.16 -22.71
CA MET A 1 -48.76 0.93 -23.04
C MET A 1 -48.72 0.00 -21.85
N ALA A 2 -49.89 -0.35 -21.33
CA ALA A 2 -50.06 -1.30 -20.25
C ALA A 2 -49.91 -2.73 -20.80
N LEU A 3 -49.30 -3.62 -20.02
CA LEU A 3 -49.79 -4.99 -19.91
C LEU A 3 -49.85 -5.35 -18.42
N LEU A 4 -51.10 -5.53 -17.98
CA LEU A 4 -51.54 -5.98 -16.67
C LEU A 4 -51.62 -7.52 -16.65
N SER A 5 -51.00 -8.12 -15.62
CA SER A 5 -51.54 -9.17 -14.72
C SER A 5 -51.86 -10.58 -15.30
N PRO A 6 -52.03 -11.66 -14.48
CA PRO A 6 -52.17 -11.73 -13.01
C PRO A 6 -51.29 -12.78 -12.28
N PRO A 7 -51.30 -12.79 -10.93
CA PRO A 7 -50.71 -13.85 -10.11
C PRO A 7 -51.72 -14.98 -9.86
N SER A 8 -51.25 -16.22 -9.77
CA SER A 8 -52.07 -17.36 -9.31
C SER A 8 -51.82 -17.67 -7.82
N PRO A 9 -52.86 -18.13 -7.10
CA PRO A 9 -52.98 -17.99 -5.66
C PRO A 9 -52.41 -19.15 -4.84
N GLN A 10 -52.11 -18.78 -3.60
CA GLN A 10 -51.92 -19.49 -2.34
C GLN A 10 -52.49 -20.94 -2.26
N ARG A 11 -52.04 -21.83 -1.36
CA ARG A 11 -52.12 -21.71 0.12
C ARG A 11 -51.64 -23.04 0.80
N PRO A 12 -51.73 -23.22 2.14
CA PRO A 12 -50.60 -23.25 3.09
C PRO A 12 -50.56 -24.57 3.91
N LEU A 13 -49.92 -24.51 5.09
CA LEU A 13 -50.16 -25.26 6.36
C LEU A 13 -48.90 -26.02 6.82
N LEU A 14 -48.39 -25.90 8.04
CA LEU A 14 -49.03 -25.59 9.31
C LEU A 14 -48.14 -24.79 10.28
N PHE A 15 -48.88 -24.14 11.18
CA PHE A 15 -48.50 -23.48 12.42
C PHE A 15 -47.42 -24.17 13.27
N GLY A 16 -46.52 -23.35 13.81
CA GLY A 16 -45.83 -23.57 15.08
C GLY A 16 -45.63 -22.22 15.75
N GLY A 17 -46.35 -21.97 16.85
CA GLY A 17 -46.34 -20.70 17.57
C GLY A 17 -45.03 -20.46 18.33
N GLY A 18 -44.70 -19.19 18.52
CA GLY A 18 -43.61 -18.75 19.39
C GLY A 18 -43.21 -17.31 19.09
N VAL A 19 -43.72 -16.35 19.87
CA VAL A 19 -43.24 -14.98 19.86
C VAL A 19 -41.77 -15.01 20.32
N SER A 20 -40.85 -14.61 19.45
CA SER A 20 -39.48 -14.28 19.82
C SER A 20 -39.14 -12.91 19.26
N VAL A 21 -38.99 -11.95 20.17
CA VAL A 21 -38.45 -10.63 19.91
C VAL A 21 -36.97 -10.82 19.53
N CYS A 22 -36.64 -10.70 18.25
CA CYS A 22 -35.24 -10.67 17.81
C CYS A 22 -34.60 -9.36 18.27
N ARG A 23 -33.91 -9.42 19.42
CA ARG A 23 -32.90 -8.42 19.81
C ARG A 23 -31.83 -8.40 18.71
N ARG A 24 -31.76 -7.30 17.94
CA ARG A 24 -30.67 -7.05 17.00
C ARG A 24 -29.38 -6.87 17.79
N LEU A 25 -28.57 -7.91 17.87
CA LEU A 25 -27.16 -7.77 18.22
C LEU A 25 -26.48 -7.12 17.01
N THR A 26 -26.07 -5.86 17.17
CA THR A 26 -25.21 -5.14 16.23
C THR A 26 -23.85 -5.83 16.21
N ARG A 27 -23.70 -6.80 15.31
CA ARG A 27 -22.43 -7.45 15.03
C ARG A 27 -21.60 -6.46 14.21
N TRP A 28 -20.60 -5.84 14.83
CA TRP A 28 -19.56 -5.14 14.08
C TRP A 28 -18.88 -6.16 13.17
N TRP A 29 -19.21 -6.11 11.89
CA TRP A 29 -18.52 -6.87 10.86
C TRP A 29 -17.29 -6.06 10.44
N CYS A 30 -16.12 -6.47 10.94
CA CYS A 30 -14.88 -6.11 10.30
C CYS A 30 -14.81 -6.88 8.98
N SER A 31 -14.95 -6.18 7.86
CA SER A 31 -14.70 -6.77 6.54
C SER A 31 -13.21 -7.09 6.44
N ALA A 32 -12.86 -8.37 6.48
CA ALA A 32 -11.50 -8.81 6.16
C ALA A 32 -11.33 -8.68 4.63
N VAL A 33 -10.48 -7.76 4.19
CA VAL A 33 -10.05 -7.71 2.79
C VAL A 33 -9.03 -8.82 2.61
N ALA A 34 -9.45 -9.95 2.05
CA ALA A 34 -8.53 -10.95 1.55
C ALA A 34 -7.88 -10.38 0.28
N VAL A 35 -6.62 -10.00 0.37
CA VAL A 35 -5.81 -9.68 -0.81
C VAL A 35 -5.34 -11.02 -1.36
N ASP A 36 -5.98 -11.50 -2.44
CA ASP A 36 -5.41 -12.57 -3.25
C ASP A 36 -4.12 -12.02 -3.86
N ALA A 37 -2.99 -12.38 -3.25
CA ALA A 37 -1.68 -12.02 -3.78
C ALA A 37 -1.51 -12.75 -5.11
N ALA A 38 -1.60 -12.01 -6.22
CA ALA A 38 -1.17 -12.52 -7.51
C ALA A 38 0.25 -13.10 -7.39
N SER A 39 0.49 -14.21 -8.10
CA SER A 39 1.80 -14.87 -8.15
C SER A 39 2.92 -13.85 -8.28
N PRO A 40 4.03 -14.01 -7.55
CA PRO A 40 5.11 -13.03 -7.57
C PRO A 40 5.56 -12.79 -9.02
N PRO A 41 5.78 -11.53 -9.43
CA PRO A 41 6.47 -11.22 -10.68
C PRO A 41 7.80 -11.96 -10.70
N ALA A 42 8.26 -12.38 -11.88
CA ALA A 42 9.48 -13.17 -12.06
C ALA A 42 10.77 -12.50 -11.48
N ASP A 43 10.70 -11.21 -11.12
CA ASP A 43 11.78 -10.42 -10.52
C ASP A 43 11.68 -10.25 -8.98
N ALA A 44 10.74 -10.92 -8.31
CA ALA A 44 10.68 -10.87 -6.85
C ALA A 44 11.92 -11.53 -6.22
N VAL A 45 12.69 -10.76 -5.43
CA VAL A 45 13.76 -11.28 -4.57
C VAL A 45 13.18 -12.45 -3.76
N SER A 46 13.72 -13.66 -3.96
CA SER A 46 13.08 -14.90 -3.53
C SER A 46 12.79 -14.90 -2.02
N GLY A 47 11.51 -14.87 -1.64
CA GLY A 47 11.06 -15.22 -0.28
C GLY A 47 10.35 -14.12 0.52
N ILE A 48 10.44 -12.83 0.13
CA ILE A 48 9.76 -11.75 0.86
C ILE A 48 8.47 -11.34 0.14
N ARG A 49 7.34 -11.33 0.87
CA ARG A 49 6.06 -10.78 0.40
C ARG A 49 5.81 -9.44 1.08
N TRP A 50 5.34 -8.47 0.30
CA TRP A 50 5.05 -7.12 0.76
C TRP A 50 3.55 -6.85 0.74
N GLY A 51 3.11 -6.00 1.66
CA GLY A 51 1.76 -5.44 1.66
C GLY A 51 1.86 -3.98 2.05
N SER A 52 1.06 -3.15 1.41
CA SER A 52 0.94 -1.72 1.72
C SER A 52 -0.51 -1.28 1.71
N SER A 53 -0.82 -0.23 2.45
CA SER A 53 -2.12 0.42 2.45
C SER A 53 -1.92 1.91 2.68
N THR A 54 -2.56 2.73 1.86
CA THR A 54 -2.54 4.19 1.96
C THR A 54 -3.99 4.68 2.04
N LEU A 55 -4.29 5.49 3.05
CA LEU A 55 -5.64 6.03 3.28
C LEU A 55 -5.54 7.52 3.63
N GLN A 56 -6.34 8.34 2.96
CA GLN A 56 -6.44 9.78 3.24
C GLN A 56 -7.02 10.10 4.62
N GLY A 57 -7.94 9.25 5.10
CA GLY A 57 -8.63 9.49 6.36
C GLY A 57 -9.46 10.78 6.35
N ALA A 58 -9.36 11.57 7.42
CA ALA A 58 -10.17 12.78 7.62
C ALA A 58 -9.57 14.06 7.00
N ARG A 59 -8.38 13.97 6.40
CA ARG A 59 -7.71 15.14 5.79
C ARG A 59 -8.40 15.52 4.48
N SER A 60 -8.37 16.81 4.14
CA SER A 60 -8.86 17.31 2.85
C SER A 60 -7.97 16.90 1.68
N GLU A 61 -6.71 16.60 1.94
CA GLU A 61 -5.70 16.19 0.97
C GLU A 61 -4.97 14.91 1.41
N MET A 62 -4.51 14.12 0.44
CA MET A 62 -3.68 12.93 0.64
C MET A 62 -2.26 13.23 0.20
N GLU A 63 -1.40 13.59 1.16
CA GLU A 63 0.00 13.94 0.90
C GLU A 63 0.96 12.78 1.17
N ASP A 64 0.47 11.69 1.78
CA ASP A 64 1.26 10.48 2.04
C ASP A 64 1.48 9.66 0.76
N GLU A 65 2.66 9.05 0.63
CA GLU A 65 2.99 8.14 -0.47
C GLU A 65 3.78 6.94 0.04
N VAL A 66 3.56 5.79 -0.59
CA VAL A 66 4.31 4.55 -0.31
C VAL A 66 4.99 4.07 -1.57
N VAL A 67 6.30 3.86 -1.49
CA VAL A 67 7.12 3.33 -2.58
C VAL A 67 7.64 1.96 -2.21
N LEU A 68 7.43 0.98 -3.09
CA LEU A 68 8.00 -0.37 -3.01
C LEU A 68 8.66 -0.69 -4.35
N ARG A 69 9.98 -0.88 -4.36
CA ARG A 69 10.78 -1.26 -5.53
C ARG A 69 11.59 -2.51 -5.20
N SER A 70 11.30 -3.59 -5.92
CA SER A 70 11.95 -4.90 -5.79
C SER A 70 12.45 -5.37 -7.15
N ASP A 71 13.08 -4.48 -7.90
CA ASP A 71 13.55 -4.61 -9.28
C ASP A 71 14.78 -5.53 -9.43
N GLY A 72 14.94 -6.51 -8.54
CA GLY A 72 15.91 -7.59 -8.69
C GLY A 72 17.39 -7.19 -8.61
N ILE A 73 17.70 -5.92 -8.32
CA ILE A 73 19.08 -5.42 -8.24
C ILE A 73 19.76 -6.03 -7.00
N SER A 74 20.70 -6.96 -7.24
CA SER A 74 21.63 -7.56 -6.27
C SER A 74 21.06 -8.04 -4.93
N GLY A 75 19.78 -8.44 -4.86
CA GLY A 75 19.13 -8.84 -3.60
C GLY A 75 18.82 -7.68 -2.65
N PHE A 76 18.79 -6.44 -3.16
CA PHE A 76 18.30 -5.26 -2.45
C PHE A 76 16.81 -5.04 -2.76
N THR A 77 16.10 -4.42 -1.82
CA THR A 77 14.72 -3.96 -1.99
C THR A 77 14.60 -2.61 -1.32
N PHE A 78 13.96 -1.66 -2.01
CA PHE A 78 13.70 -0.32 -1.50
C PHE A 78 12.23 -0.20 -1.11
N ALA A 79 11.99 0.21 0.13
CA ALA A 79 10.67 0.50 0.66
C ALA A 79 10.72 1.85 1.39
N ALA A 80 9.82 2.77 1.07
CA ALA A 80 9.76 4.08 1.70
C ALA A 80 8.30 4.49 1.93
N VAL A 81 8.08 5.25 3.01
CA VAL A 81 6.84 5.95 3.30
C VAL A 81 7.20 7.42 3.45
N PHE A 82 6.53 8.27 2.68
CA PHE A 82 6.69 9.71 2.75
C PHE A 82 5.42 10.31 3.35
N ASP A 83 5.58 11.13 4.39
CA ASP A 83 4.53 11.94 4.99
C ASP A 83 4.74 13.38 4.50
N GLY A 84 3.92 13.78 3.53
CA GLY A 84 3.98 15.10 2.94
C GLY A 84 3.39 16.16 3.85
N HIS A 85 3.89 17.39 3.74
CA HIS A 85 3.31 18.52 4.45
C HIS A 85 3.42 19.79 3.61
N ALA A 86 2.39 20.64 3.73
CA ALA A 86 2.30 21.93 3.05
C ALA A 86 2.37 21.82 1.52
N GLY A 87 1.81 20.75 0.97
CA GLY A 87 1.81 20.44 -0.45
C GLY A 87 2.42 19.07 -0.76
N ILE A 88 2.12 18.58 -1.96
CA ILE A 88 2.53 17.25 -2.44
C ILE A 88 3.84 17.26 -3.25
N SER A 89 4.41 18.43 -3.52
CA SER A 89 5.57 18.58 -4.43
C SER A 89 6.79 17.79 -3.97
N SER A 90 7.15 17.91 -2.68
CA SER A 90 8.30 17.19 -2.11
C SER A 90 8.12 15.68 -2.23
N VAL A 91 6.93 15.17 -1.93
CA VAL A 91 6.63 13.74 -2.00
C VAL A 91 6.66 13.25 -3.45
N GLN A 92 6.10 14.01 -4.39
CA GLN A 92 6.15 13.69 -5.82
C GLN A 92 7.59 13.61 -6.35
N PHE A 93 8.46 14.53 -5.93
CA PHE A 93 9.88 14.50 -6.28
C PHE A 93 10.60 13.29 -5.66
N LEU A 94 10.44 13.08 -4.36
CA LEU A 94 11.11 12.01 -3.61
C LEU A 94 10.72 10.61 -4.07
N ARG A 95 9.49 10.44 -4.58
CA ARG A 95 8.95 9.17 -5.07
C ARG A 95 9.90 8.44 -6.01
N ASP A 96 10.56 9.16 -6.92
CA ASP A 96 11.48 8.58 -7.89
C ASP A 96 12.94 8.98 -7.63
N GLU A 97 13.20 10.20 -7.18
CA GLU A 97 14.57 10.70 -7.08
C GLU A 97 15.35 10.11 -5.90
N LEU A 98 14.69 9.89 -4.75
CA LEU A 98 15.35 9.26 -3.61
C LEU A 98 15.74 7.81 -3.92
N TYR A 99 14.83 7.08 -4.59
CA TYR A 99 15.10 5.72 -5.02
C TYR A 99 16.34 5.65 -5.92
N LYS A 100 16.38 6.48 -6.98
CA LYS A 100 17.51 6.52 -7.92
C LYS A 100 18.83 6.84 -7.22
N GLU A 101 18.84 7.83 -6.34
CA GLU A 101 20.07 8.21 -5.63
C GLU A 101 20.54 7.11 -4.66
N CYS A 102 19.62 6.46 -3.94
CA CYS A 102 19.97 5.36 -3.06
C CYS A 102 20.56 4.17 -3.83
N VAL A 103 19.97 3.81 -4.98
CA VAL A 103 20.51 2.74 -5.84
C VAL A 103 21.91 3.08 -6.31
N ASN A 104 22.13 4.31 -6.79
CA ASN A 104 23.44 4.76 -7.26
C ASN A 104 24.48 4.76 -6.13
N SER A 105 24.14 5.33 -4.98
CA SER A 105 25.04 5.46 -3.83
C SER A 105 25.40 4.11 -3.22
N LEU A 106 24.47 3.16 -3.22
CA LEU A 106 24.70 1.78 -2.78
C LEU A 106 25.37 0.90 -3.85
N GLN A 107 25.75 1.46 -5.00
CA GLN A 107 26.35 0.77 -6.14
C GLN A 107 25.47 -0.40 -6.62
N GLY A 108 24.17 -0.17 -6.72
CA GLY A 108 23.19 -1.20 -7.01
C GLY A 108 23.25 -2.35 -6.00
N GLY A 109 23.39 -2.04 -4.72
CA GLY A 109 23.38 -2.98 -3.59
C GLY A 109 24.67 -3.78 -3.35
N ILE A 110 25.71 -3.63 -4.18
CA ILE A 110 27.02 -4.27 -3.97
C ILE A 110 27.63 -3.86 -2.63
N LEU A 111 27.49 -2.57 -2.27
CA LEU A 111 28.03 -2.04 -1.02
C LEU A 111 27.43 -2.73 0.22
N LEU A 112 26.17 -3.18 0.14
CA LEU A 112 25.49 -3.88 1.22
C LEU A 112 26.11 -5.25 1.51
N SER A 113 26.71 -5.89 0.51
CA SER A 113 27.38 -7.19 0.66
C SER A 113 28.74 -7.09 1.36
N SER A 114 29.34 -5.88 1.39
CA SER A 114 30.69 -5.66 1.93
C SER A 114 30.79 -5.72 3.46
N LYS A 115 29.66 -5.77 4.19
CA LYS A 115 29.55 -5.67 5.67
C LYS A 115 30.18 -4.40 6.27
N ASN A 116 30.49 -3.39 5.46
CA ASN A 116 31.03 -2.11 5.93
C ASN A 116 29.88 -1.13 6.26
N PHE A 117 29.38 -1.21 7.49
CA PHE A 117 28.26 -0.39 7.94
C PHE A 117 28.51 1.12 7.87
N ASN A 118 29.75 1.56 8.13
CA ASN A 118 30.10 2.98 8.07
C ASN A 118 30.00 3.49 6.63
N ALA A 119 30.53 2.73 5.66
CA ALA A 119 30.42 3.11 4.26
C ALA A 119 28.96 3.13 3.76
N VAL A 120 28.12 2.20 4.21
CA VAL A 120 26.68 2.20 3.89
C VAL A 120 25.97 3.41 4.49
N ASN A 121 26.25 3.75 5.76
CA ASN A 121 25.68 4.91 6.41
C ASN A 121 26.09 6.21 5.71
N ASP A 122 27.38 6.38 5.43
CA ASP A 122 27.91 7.55 4.72
C ASP A 122 27.30 7.69 3.33
N ALA A 123 27.13 6.58 2.60
CA ALA A 123 26.50 6.57 1.28
C ALA A 123 25.02 6.98 1.34
N LEU A 124 24.25 6.46 2.31
CA LEU A 124 22.85 6.85 2.49
C LEU A 124 22.71 8.29 2.93
N THR A 125 23.53 8.75 3.88
CA THR A 125 23.52 10.16 4.34
C THR A 125 23.75 11.11 3.17
N LYS A 126 24.79 10.85 2.36
CA LYS A 126 25.07 11.64 1.15
C LYS A 126 23.94 11.58 0.12
N ALA A 127 23.29 10.41 -0.04
CA ALA A 127 22.16 10.29 -0.95
C ALA A 127 21.01 11.24 -0.55
N PHE A 128 20.68 11.30 0.74
CA PHE A 128 19.64 12.21 1.23
C PHE A 128 20.04 13.68 1.07
N GLU A 129 21.27 14.05 1.42
CA GLU A 129 21.80 15.41 1.24
C GLU A 129 21.78 15.85 -0.24
N ASN A 130 22.18 14.96 -1.15
CA ASN A 130 22.18 15.23 -2.59
C ASN A 130 20.76 15.40 -3.13
N VAL A 131 19.83 14.54 -2.73
CA VAL A 131 18.43 14.59 -3.17
C VAL A 131 17.76 15.87 -2.66
N ASP A 132 18.00 16.24 -1.41
CA ASP A 132 17.51 17.50 -0.84
C ASP A 132 18.09 18.71 -1.59
N GLY A 133 19.41 18.72 -1.83
CA GLY A 133 20.06 19.77 -2.62
C GLY A 133 19.50 19.91 -4.04
N ARG A 134 19.14 18.79 -4.68
CA ARG A 134 18.46 18.81 -6.00
C ARG A 134 17.02 19.31 -5.91
N PHE A 135 16.28 18.92 -4.87
CA PHE A 135 14.90 19.34 -4.65
C PHE A 135 14.77 20.86 -4.53
N LEU A 136 15.72 21.52 -3.86
CA LEU A 136 15.74 22.98 -3.70
C LEU A 136 15.87 23.75 -5.04
N THR A 137 16.20 23.04 -6.13
CA THR A 137 16.37 23.61 -7.48
C THR A 137 15.41 23.02 -8.53
N TRP A 138 14.44 22.22 -8.10
CA TRP A 138 13.50 21.48 -8.96
C TRP A 138 12.31 22.32 -9.44
#